data_AF-A0A1P8WLL9-F1
#
_entry.id   AF-A0A1P8WLL9-F1
#
_cell.length_a   1.000
_cell.length_b   1.000
_cell.length_c   1.000
_cell.angle_alpha   90.00
_cell.angle_beta   90.00
_cell.angle_gamma   90.00
#
_symmetry.space_group_name_H-M   'P 1'
#
loop_
_entity.id
_entity.type
_entity.pdbx_description
1 polymer ?
#
loop_
_entity_poly.entity_id
_entity_poly.type
_entity_poly.pdbx_seq_one_letter_code
_entity_poly.pdbx_strand_id
1 'polypeptide(L)'
;MADSNQTDSGSFEDPLENYDGPNFDDPVEQALHEKTVESIQAQPMTCIEASTSVRETMKLMVGRQIACVLVQEDGKLVGIFGDRDVLDKVCLEYDDVIDGPIRAVMTANPVFVHQHDSTAKVLSIMAVSGLRHVPVIDADQRPIGIVSPQRMTQFLSHYLA
;
A
#
# COMPACT_ATOMS: atom_id res chain seq x y z
N MET A 1 57.18 -25.54 18.03
CA MET A 1 55.92 -25.94 18.69
C MET A 1 55.80 -25.05 19.92
N ALA A 2 54.85 -24.13 20.08
CA ALA A 2 53.64 -23.80 19.33
C ALA A 2 53.41 -22.28 19.45
N ASP A 3 52.93 -21.64 18.39
CA ASP A 3 52.46 -20.25 18.42
C ASP A 3 51.15 -20.18 19.21
N SER A 4 51.17 -19.47 20.33
CA SER A 4 49.99 -19.09 21.10
C SER A 4 49.25 -17.99 20.33
N ASN A 5 48.33 -18.40 19.45
CA ASN A 5 47.42 -17.50 18.77
C ASN A 5 46.38 -17.01 19.79
N GLN A 6 46.66 -15.85 20.40
CA GLN A 6 45.66 -15.09 21.15
C GLN A 6 44.63 -14.57 20.14
N THR A 7 43.54 -15.32 19.97
CA THR A 7 42.30 -14.77 19.45
C THR A 7 41.78 -13.78 20.47
N ASP A 8 42.12 -12.50 20.26
CA ASP A 8 41.43 -11.36 20.85
C ASP A 8 40.01 -11.36 20.27
N SER A 9 39.13 -12.18 20.85
CA SER A 9 37.70 -12.11 20.61
C SER A 9 37.19 -10.88 21.33
N GLY A 10 37.46 -9.70 20.78
CA GLY A 10 36.85 -8.46 21.20
C GLY A 10 35.33 -8.65 21.12
N SER A 11 34.69 -8.78 22.27
CA SER A 11 33.24 -8.90 22.39
C SER A 11 32.65 -7.66 21.74
N PHE A 12 31.92 -7.83 20.64
CA PHE A 12 31.09 -6.77 20.11
C PHE A 12 30.00 -6.50 21.15
N GLU A 13 30.19 -5.47 21.96
CA GLU A 13 29.14 -4.93 22.83
C GLU A 13 28.11 -4.28 21.91
N ASP A 14 26.93 -4.87 21.82
CA ASP A 14 25.84 -4.28 21.05
C ASP A 14 25.41 -2.99 21.77
N PRO A 15 25.59 -1.81 21.16
CA PRO A 15 25.21 -0.55 21.79
C PRO A 15 23.71 -0.43 22.06
N LEU A 16 22.89 -1.36 21.52
CA LEU A 16 21.46 -1.46 21.74
C LEU A 16 21.05 -2.59 22.69
N GLU A 17 22.01 -3.29 23.33
CA GLU A 17 21.72 -4.41 24.23
C GLU A 17 20.76 -4.03 25.37
N ASN A 18 20.77 -2.76 25.81
CA ASN A 18 19.91 -2.22 26.86
C ASN A 18 18.87 -1.21 26.33
N TYR A 19 18.60 -1.19 25.03
CA TYR A 19 17.62 -0.28 24.45
C TYR A 19 16.22 -0.93 24.41
N ASP A 20 15.34 -0.48 25.29
CA ASP A 20 13.95 -1.00 25.40
C ASP A 20 12.99 -0.48 24.32
N GLY A 21 13.46 0.37 23.40
CA GLY A 21 12.58 1.00 22.43
C GLY A 21 11.74 2.15 22.99
N PRO A 22 10.96 2.82 22.13
CA PRO A 22 9.95 3.77 22.59
C PRO A 22 8.86 3.03 23.38
N ASN A 23 8.51 3.57 24.56
CA ASN A 23 7.33 3.13 25.30
C ASN A 23 6.10 3.90 24.79
N PHE A 24 5.07 3.17 24.38
CA PHE A 24 3.81 3.75 23.90
C PHE A 24 2.76 3.63 24.99
N ASP A 25 2.20 4.75 25.44
CA ASP A 25 1.15 4.77 26.46
C ASP A 25 -0.25 4.47 25.88
N ASP A 26 -0.39 4.54 24.55
CA ASP A 26 -1.64 4.33 23.82
C ASP A 26 -1.60 3.03 22.97
N PRO A 27 -2.56 2.11 23.14
CA PRO A 27 -2.58 0.85 22.39
C PRO A 27 -2.68 1.02 20.87
N VAL A 28 -3.32 2.10 20.40
CA VAL A 28 -3.40 2.40 18.97
C VAL A 28 -2.04 2.86 18.46
N GLU A 29 -1.36 3.75 19.17
CA GLU A 29 -0.01 4.20 18.84
C GLU A 29 0.97 3.02 18.79
N GLN A 30 0.94 2.15 19.81
CA GLN A 30 1.73 0.93 19.84
C GLN A 30 1.45 0.04 18.61
N ALA A 31 0.18 -0.23 18.32
CA ALA A 31 -0.19 -1.05 17.16
C ALA A 31 0.25 -0.42 15.83
N LEU A 32 0.17 0.91 15.71
CA LEU A 32 0.59 1.64 14.53
C LEU A 32 2.08 1.47 14.23
N HIS A 33 2.91 1.46 15.28
CA HIS A 33 4.35 1.31 15.17
C HIS A 33 4.82 -0.14 15.05
N GLU A 34 4.26 -1.05 15.83
CA GLU A 34 4.73 -2.44 15.92
C GLU A 34 4.10 -3.37 14.87
N LYS A 35 2.89 -3.08 14.40
CA LYS A 35 2.21 -3.94 13.42
C LYS A 35 2.58 -3.53 12.01
N THR A 36 2.55 -4.53 11.14
CA THR A 36 2.83 -4.39 9.72
C THR A 36 1.56 -4.36 8.87
N VAL A 37 1.68 -3.91 7.63
CA VAL A 37 0.58 -3.89 6.64
C VAL A 37 -0.10 -5.25 6.48
N GLU A 38 0.66 -6.35 6.60
CA GLU A 38 0.11 -7.71 6.57
C GLU A 38 -1.02 -7.93 7.58
N SER A 39 -0.90 -7.33 8.78
CA SER A 39 -1.91 -7.45 9.84
C SER A 39 -3.23 -6.75 9.53
N ILE A 40 -3.25 -5.80 8.58
CA ILE A 40 -4.46 -5.10 8.13
C ILE A 40 -5.32 -6.00 7.23
N GLN A 41 -4.78 -7.11 6.73
CA GLN A 41 -5.45 -8.04 5.81
C GLN A 41 -5.96 -7.33 4.55
N ALA A 42 -5.01 -6.89 3.71
CA ALA A 42 -5.29 -6.23 2.44
C ALA A 42 -6.32 -7.02 1.61
N GLN A 43 -7.19 -6.30 0.89
CA GLN A 43 -8.26 -6.91 0.13
C GLN A 43 -7.78 -7.54 -1.18
N PRO A 44 -8.53 -8.56 -1.69
CA PRO A 44 -8.44 -8.93 -3.08
C PRO A 44 -8.58 -7.68 -3.94
N MET A 45 -7.60 -7.50 -4.82
CA MET A 45 -7.51 -6.34 -5.68
C MET A 45 -7.91 -6.72 -7.11
N THR A 46 -8.58 -5.80 -7.79
CA THR A 46 -8.85 -5.96 -9.22
C THR A 46 -7.75 -5.26 -9.99
N CYS A 47 -6.97 -6.04 -10.73
CA CYS A 47 -5.96 -5.56 -11.67
C CYS A 47 -6.56 -5.49 -13.07
N ILE A 48 -6.13 -4.50 -13.83
CA ILE A 48 -6.38 -4.40 -15.27
C ILE A 48 -5.11 -3.98 -16.00
N GLU A 49 -5.00 -4.32 -17.28
CA GLU A 49 -3.91 -3.84 -18.13
C GLU A 49 -4.10 -2.35 -18.47
N ALA A 50 -3.00 -1.63 -18.61
CA ALA A 50 -2.97 -0.20 -18.97
C ALA A 50 -3.63 0.12 -20.33
N SER A 51 -3.75 -0.88 -21.20
CA SER A 51 -4.44 -0.82 -22.49
C SER A 51 -5.96 -1.02 -22.40
N THR A 52 -6.48 -1.50 -21.26
CA THR A 52 -7.92 -1.70 -21.04
C THR A 52 -8.68 -0.38 -21.24
N SER A 53 -9.83 -0.41 -21.89
CA SER A 53 -10.59 0.82 -22.14
C SER A 53 -11.15 1.43 -20.85
N VAL A 54 -11.35 2.75 -20.82
CA VAL A 54 -12.02 3.44 -19.70
C VAL A 54 -13.44 2.88 -19.51
N ARG A 55 -14.16 2.64 -20.61
CA ARG A 55 -15.51 2.04 -20.60
C ARG A 55 -15.54 0.67 -19.92
N GLU A 56 -14.65 -0.24 -20.30
CA GLU A 56 -14.58 -1.57 -19.70
C GLU A 56 -14.18 -1.50 -18.23
N THR A 57 -13.23 -0.63 -17.90
CA THR A 57 -12.80 -0.38 -16.52
C THR A 57 -13.96 0.08 -15.65
N MET A 58 -14.74 1.07 -16.11
CA MET A 58 -15.91 1.55 -15.37
C MET A 58 -16.99 0.47 -15.24
N LYS A 59 -17.26 -0.29 -16.31
CA LYS A 59 -18.20 -1.43 -16.25
C LYS A 59 -17.75 -2.47 -15.22
N LEU A 60 -16.45 -2.77 -15.17
CA LEU A 60 -15.86 -3.69 -14.20
C LEU A 60 -16.02 -3.17 -12.77
N MET A 61 -15.74 -1.89 -12.53
CA MET A 61 -15.90 -1.24 -11.23
C MET A 61 -17.35 -1.30 -10.72
N VAL A 62 -18.30 -0.94 -11.58
CA VAL A 62 -19.74 -1.00 -11.27
C VAL A 62 -20.18 -2.44 -11.02
N GLY A 63 -19.81 -3.37 -11.90
CA GLY A 63 -20.21 -4.78 -11.81
C GLY A 63 -19.66 -5.51 -10.59
N ARG A 64 -18.48 -5.10 -10.11
CA ARG A 64 -17.85 -5.66 -8.90
C ARG A 64 -18.12 -4.83 -7.63
N GLN A 65 -18.80 -3.69 -7.75
CA GLN A 65 -19.04 -2.74 -6.66
C GLN A 65 -17.74 -2.32 -5.95
N ILE A 66 -16.69 -2.03 -6.73
CA ILE A 66 -15.38 -1.60 -6.22
C ILE A 66 -15.12 -0.14 -6.55
N ALA A 67 -14.48 0.57 -5.63
CA ALA A 67 -14.22 2.02 -5.74
C ALA A 67 -12.94 2.36 -6.53
N CYS A 68 -12.08 1.36 -6.79
CA CYS A 68 -10.87 1.54 -7.59
C CYS A 68 -10.35 0.22 -8.16
N VAL A 69 -9.51 0.35 -9.19
CA VAL A 69 -8.72 -0.73 -9.78
C VAL A 69 -7.24 -0.35 -9.79
N LEU A 70 -6.39 -1.37 -9.76
CA LEU A 70 -4.94 -1.21 -9.97
C LEU A 70 -4.63 -1.45 -11.43
N VAL A 71 -3.84 -0.56 -12.01
CA VAL A 71 -3.45 -0.62 -13.42
C VAL A 71 -2.03 -1.16 -13.51
N GLN A 72 -1.85 -2.16 -14.37
CA GLN A 72 -0.59 -2.86 -14.55
C GLN A 72 -0.09 -2.81 -15.99
N GLU A 73 1.22 -2.93 -16.15
CA GLU A 73 1.89 -3.33 -17.39
C GLU A 73 2.90 -4.42 -17.03
N ASP A 74 2.92 -5.53 -17.78
CA ASP A 74 3.78 -6.69 -17.53
C ASP A 74 3.69 -7.22 -16.08
N GLY A 75 2.50 -7.12 -15.48
CA GLY A 75 2.21 -7.53 -14.11
C GLY A 75 2.73 -6.58 -13.02
N LYS A 76 3.37 -5.47 -13.37
CA LYS A 76 3.87 -4.46 -12.43
C LYS A 76 2.88 -3.31 -12.27
N LEU A 77 2.84 -2.71 -11.08
CA LEU A 77 1.99 -1.55 -10.81
C LEU A 77 2.47 -0.32 -11.60
N VAL A 78 1.63 0.22 -12.47
CA VAL A 78 1.91 1.48 -13.18
C VAL A 78 0.93 2.59 -12.82
N GLY A 79 -0.24 2.24 -12.28
CA GLY A 79 -1.28 3.22 -11.96
C GLY A 79 -2.37 2.72 -11.03
N ILE A 80 -3.20 3.65 -10.61
CA ILE A 80 -4.47 3.42 -9.92
C ILE A 80 -5.54 4.25 -10.61
N PHE A 81 -6.76 3.71 -10.70
CA PHE A 81 -7.91 4.45 -11.19
C PHE A 81 -9.09 4.25 -10.23
N GLY A 82 -9.72 5.35 -9.78
CA GLY A 82 -10.87 5.29 -8.89
C GLY A 82 -11.84 6.45 -9.06
N ASP A 83 -12.80 6.58 -8.14
CA ASP A 83 -13.89 7.57 -8.23
C ASP A 83 -13.41 9.00 -8.49
N ARG A 84 -12.26 9.39 -7.90
CA ARG A 84 -11.66 10.71 -8.09
C ARG A 84 -11.19 10.92 -9.52
N ASP A 85 -10.57 9.91 -10.13
CA ASP A 85 -10.15 9.98 -11.52
C ASP A 85 -11.37 10.04 -12.46
N VAL A 86 -12.47 9.36 -12.13
CA VAL A 86 -13.73 9.49 -12.88
C VAL A 86 -14.20 10.94 -12.88
N LEU A 87 -14.28 11.57 -11.70
CA LEU A 87 -14.76 12.94 -11.56
C LEU A 87 -13.80 13.96 -12.21
N ASP A 88 -12.49 13.81 -11.98
CA ASP A 88 -11.50 14.82 -12.33
C ASP A 88 -11.00 14.68 -13.78
N LYS A 89 -11.00 13.47 -14.35
CA LYS A 89 -10.34 13.16 -15.64
C LYS A 89 -11.27 12.56 -16.70
N VAL A 90 -12.40 11.97 -16.31
CA VAL A 90 -13.34 11.35 -17.27
C VAL A 90 -14.58 12.21 -17.49
N CYS A 91 -15.19 12.75 -16.44
CA CYS A 91 -16.45 13.50 -16.57
C CYS A 91 -16.34 14.74 -17.47
N LEU A 92 -15.18 15.40 -17.51
CA LEU A 92 -14.97 16.62 -18.29
C LEU A 92 -14.64 16.36 -19.77
N GLU A 93 -14.09 15.19 -20.10
CA GLU A 93 -13.59 14.83 -21.43
C GLU A 93 -14.21 13.50 -21.91
N TYR A 94 -15.43 13.19 -21.47
CA TYR A 94 -16.02 11.86 -21.58
C TYR A 94 -15.97 11.29 -23.00
N ASP A 95 -16.43 12.06 -23.99
CA ASP A 95 -16.51 11.62 -25.38
C ASP A 95 -15.12 11.35 -25.98
N ASP A 96 -14.08 12.03 -25.49
CA ASP A 96 -12.71 11.91 -25.99
C ASP A 96 -11.96 10.73 -25.37
N VAL A 97 -12.25 10.39 -24.10
CA VAL A 97 -11.45 9.41 -23.34
C VAL A 97 -12.12 8.05 -23.14
N ILE A 98 -13.45 7.95 -23.27
CA ILE A 98 -14.20 6.77 -22.81
C ILE A 98 -13.82 5.46 -23.52
N ASP A 99 -13.49 5.53 -24.81
CA ASP A 99 -13.06 4.38 -25.60
C ASP A 99 -11.52 4.28 -25.70
N GLY A 100 -10.81 5.23 -25.10
CA GLY A 100 -9.35 5.24 -24.99
C GLY A 100 -8.83 4.33 -23.87
N PRO A 101 -7.50 4.12 -23.81
CA PRO A 101 -6.88 3.27 -22.81
C PRO A 101 -6.87 3.94 -21.43
N ILE A 102 -7.07 3.15 -20.37
CA ILE A 102 -7.15 3.62 -18.99
C ILE A 102 -5.90 4.39 -18.55
N ARG A 103 -4.73 4.06 -19.13
CA ARG A 103 -3.47 4.77 -18.87
C ARG A 103 -3.52 6.27 -19.12
N ALA A 104 -4.43 6.74 -19.98
CA ALA A 104 -4.59 8.16 -20.28
C ALA A 104 -5.25 8.93 -19.13
N VAL A 105 -6.05 8.26 -18.30
CA VAL A 105 -6.86 8.89 -17.23
C VAL A 105 -6.61 8.29 -15.84
N MET A 106 -5.65 7.38 -15.69
CA MET A 106 -5.25 6.87 -14.38
C MET A 106 -4.41 7.88 -13.59
N THR A 107 -4.26 7.68 -12.29
CA THR A 107 -3.17 8.26 -11.52
C THR A 107 -1.94 7.37 -11.67
N ALA A 108 -0.94 7.84 -12.42
CA ALA A 108 0.31 7.12 -12.66
C ALA A 108 1.22 7.14 -11.43
N ASN A 109 2.07 6.12 -11.28
CA ASN A 109 3.04 5.99 -10.19
C ASN A 109 2.44 6.22 -8.79
N PRO A 110 1.40 5.46 -8.41
CA PRO A 110 0.73 5.67 -7.13
C PRO A 110 1.68 5.39 -5.95
N VAL A 111 1.48 6.09 -4.85
CA VAL A 111 2.13 5.76 -3.58
C VAL A 111 1.67 4.37 -3.16
N PHE A 112 2.61 3.49 -2.82
CA PHE A 112 2.36 2.12 -2.39
C PHE A 112 3.08 1.81 -1.08
N VAL A 113 2.78 0.64 -0.53
CA VAL A 113 3.47 0.05 0.62
C VAL A 113 3.82 -1.41 0.35
N HIS A 114 4.73 -1.96 1.15
CA HIS A 114 5.05 -3.38 1.21
C HIS A 114 4.36 -4.04 2.43
N GLN A 115 4.23 -5.37 2.43
CA GLN A 115 3.59 -6.10 3.54
C GLN A 115 4.27 -5.88 4.89
N HIS A 116 5.59 -5.63 4.90
CA HIS A 116 6.38 -5.41 6.10
C HIS A 116 6.53 -3.94 6.50
N ASP A 117 5.94 -3.00 5.73
CA ASP A 117 5.86 -1.61 6.18
C ASP A 117 4.99 -1.52 7.44
N SER A 118 5.21 -0.48 8.26
CA SER A 118 4.37 -0.23 9.43
C SER A 118 2.96 0.19 9.05
N THR A 119 1.98 -0.15 9.88
CA THR A 119 0.60 0.33 9.69
C THR A 119 0.48 1.84 9.84
N ALA A 120 1.36 2.48 10.63
CA ALA A 120 1.53 3.93 10.69
C ALA A 120 1.79 4.58 9.32
N LYS A 121 2.60 3.92 8.46
CA LYS A 121 2.89 4.43 7.11
C LYS A 121 1.62 4.50 6.27
N VAL A 122 0.78 3.46 6.32
CA VAL A 122 -0.50 3.45 5.60
C VAL A 122 -1.44 4.53 6.12
N LEU A 123 -1.59 4.64 7.44
CA LEU A 123 -2.43 5.68 8.04
C LEU A 123 -1.96 7.08 7.63
N SER A 124 -0.64 7.32 7.63
CA SER A 124 -0.06 8.59 7.22
C SER A 124 -0.36 8.91 5.76
N ILE A 125 -0.25 7.93 4.85
CA ILE A 125 -0.62 8.10 3.44
C ILE A 125 -2.11 8.49 3.31
N MET A 126 -2.99 7.84 4.08
CA MET A 126 -4.42 8.13 4.05
C MET A 126 -4.76 9.51 4.62
N ALA A 127 -4.21 9.84 5.80
CA ALA A 127 -4.56 11.04 6.55
C ALA A 127 -3.88 12.30 6.01
N VAL A 128 -2.62 12.19 5.56
CA VAL A 128 -1.82 13.35 5.11
C VAL A 128 -1.97 13.58 3.61
N SER A 129 -1.83 12.53 2.79
CA SER A 129 -1.91 12.66 1.33
C SER A 129 -3.34 12.58 0.80
N GLY A 130 -4.32 12.23 1.64
CA GLY A 130 -5.73 12.08 1.26
C GLY A 130 -6.00 10.87 0.35
N LEU A 131 -5.03 9.96 0.21
CA LEU A 131 -5.14 8.77 -0.64
C LEU A 131 -5.86 7.66 0.11
N ARG A 132 -7.13 7.42 -0.25
CA ARG A 132 -7.97 6.46 0.47
C ARG A 132 -7.59 4.99 0.22
N HIS A 133 -7.07 4.68 -0.96
CA HIS A 133 -6.75 3.32 -1.35
C HIS A 133 -5.25 3.23 -1.59
N VAL A 134 -4.56 2.42 -0.79
CA VAL A 134 -3.10 2.28 -0.82
C VAL A 134 -2.75 0.89 -1.36
N PRO A 135 -2.17 0.80 -2.57
CA PRO A 135 -1.67 -0.45 -3.12
C PRO A 135 -0.62 -1.09 -2.21
N VAL A 136 -0.68 -2.41 -2.08
CA VAL A 136 0.37 -3.23 -1.47
C VAL A 136 1.08 -3.99 -2.58
N ILE A 137 2.40 -3.87 -2.65
CA ILE A 137 3.21 -4.53 -3.69
C ILE A 137 4.31 -5.43 -3.07
N ASP A 138 4.73 -6.43 -3.83
CA ASP A 138 5.89 -7.27 -3.50
C ASP A 138 7.22 -6.61 -3.92
N ALA A 139 8.32 -7.34 -3.74
CA ALA A 139 9.67 -6.87 -4.10
C ALA A 139 9.87 -6.69 -5.63
N ASP A 140 9.08 -7.38 -6.46
CA ASP A 140 9.13 -7.30 -7.93
C ASP A 140 8.22 -6.19 -8.49
N GLN A 141 7.64 -5.36 -7.61
CA GLN A 141 6.64 -4.35 -7.90
C GLN A 141 5.31 -4.90 -8.42
N ARG A 142 5.01 -6.17 -8.12
CA ARG A 142 3.70 -6.73 -8.43
C ARG A 142 2.73 -6.43 -7.30
N PRO A 143 1.57 -5.86 -7.62
CA PRO A 143 0.48 -5.73 -6.67
C PRO A 143 0.01 -7.06 -6.09
N ILE A 144 -0.13 -7.07 -4.77
CA ILE A 144 -0.54 -8.22 -3.96
C ILE A 144 -1.74 -7.92 -3.06
N GLY A 145 -2.15 -6.65 -2.97
CA GLY A 145 -3.37 -6.26 -2.28
C GLY A 145 -3.61 -4.76 -2.33
N ILE A 146 -4.68 -4.35 -1.66
CA ILE A 146 -4.99 -2.94 -1.44
C ILE A 146 -5.51 -2.72 -0.02
N VAL A 147 -5.06 -1.66 0.63
CA VAL A 147 -5.59 -1.23 1.93
C VAL A 147 -6.55 -0.07 1.71
N SER A 148 -7.76 -0.21 2.24
CA SER A 148 -8.82 0.82 2.19
C SER A 148 -9.07 1.42 3.59
N PRO A 149 -9.79 2.54 3.69
CA PRO A 149 -10.07 3.16 4.98
C PRO A 149 -10.91 2.24 5.87
N GLN A 150 -11.79 1.43 5.28
CA GLN A 150 -12.58 0.45 6.03
C GLN A 150 -11.68 -0.61 6.67
N ARG A 151 -10.65 -1.09 5.95
CA ARG A 151 -9.70 -2.07 6.49
C ARG A 151 -8.83 -1.48 7.58
N MET A 152 -8.34 -0.26 7.37
CA MET A 152 -7.61 0.46 8.41
C MET A 152 -8.46 0.66 9.67
N THR A 153 -9.72 1.06 9.51
CA THR A 153 -10.65 1.25 10.64
C THR A 153 -10.93 -0.06 11.37
N GLN A 154 -11.17 -1.15 10.63
CA GLN A 154 -11.38 -2.47 11.20
C GLN A 154 -10.14 -2.97 11.95
N PHE A 155 -8.95 -2.72 11.41
CA PHE A 155 -7.70 -3.03 12.09
C PHE A 155 -7.61 -2.26 13.42
N LEU A 156 -7.80 -0.95 13.40
CA LEU A 156 -7.72 -0.08 14.58
C LEU A 156 -8.78 -0.40 15.63
N SER A 157 -9.97 -0.86 15.24
CA SER A 157 -11.03 -1.18 16.22
C SER A 157 -10.68 -2.29 17.21
N HIS A 158 -9.65 -3.10 16.95
CA HIS A 158 -9.16 -4.09 17.91
C HIS A 158 -8.40 -3.47 19.09
N TYR A 159 -8.03 -2.19 18.98
CA TYR A 159 -7.21 -1.46 19.96
C TYR A 159 -7.95 -0.26 20.56
N LEU A 160 -9.18 0.01 20.10
CA LEU A 160 -10.07 1.02 20.66
C LEU A 160 -10.97 0.32 21.71
N ALA A 161 -10.45 0.11 22.92
CA ALA A 161 -11.16 -0.46 24.06
C ALA A 161 -11.17 0.51 25.24
#